data_AF-A0A8H3GN37-F1
#
_entry.id   AF-A0A8H3GN37-F1
#
_cell.length_a   1.000
_cell.length_b   1.000
_cell.length_c   1.000
_cell.angle_alpha   90.00
_cell.angle_beta   90.00
_cell.angle_gamma   90.00
#
_symmetry.space_group_name_H-M   'P 1'
#
loop_
_entity.id
_entity.type
_entity.pdbx_description
1 polymer ?
#
loop_
_entity_poly.entity_id
_entity_poly.type
_entity_poly.pdbx_seq_one_letter_code
_entity_poly.pdbx_strand_id
1 'polypeptide(L)'
;MLCGEGVTAVDSVRVISHSRTEYYELLKQTEPLLSIKLPHSEDLGIILAICEGIQIHANTSAYNLIRCSCHFFSWTIAICVARRSCKWESDILSRESWHVILRTSLASISSISRQYRPNPICRVGAKWTPTRTFTGICLFQGDVNTLINHFEVEAFQDVLWWSYLELHGAIGRILPKVLLPSQLSTVLQQTLHYIESPKFLSAKRTVAENVVLSRCNQIHGHIHDTHDPAQIDGFKLESLRDASYATANVLSRLGTEDSNSSWENVWRSAWNSRKTDAHAGTSYPYTSHSPVVMYNHRPKPWEATYVGQKGMENAIRNIWRSTWDEFDGLGAECAANLMPTIVATIAERFVDIVPEQLIFGRNEGRSLNRPEHPPSFQQFIRDRMWEDFERPNRSGFSSFKYLVETVEEAMCKTWVTSLRIMRSSRYR
;
A
#
# COMPACT_ATOMS: atom_id res chain seq x y z
N MET A 1 -3.64 -12.55 -44.43
CA MET A 1 -4.25 -11.20 -44.47
C MET A 1 -5.66 -11.38 -45.01
N LEU A 2 -6.65 -11.61 -44.14
CA LEU A 2 -8.06 -11.76 -44.54
C LEU A 2 -8.69 -10.37 -44.49
N CYS A 3 -8.67 -9.65 -45.61
CA CYS A 3 -9.58 -8.53 -45.84
C CYS A 3 -10.96 -9.11 -46.15
N GLY A 4 -11.71 -9.48 -45.11
CA GLY A 4 -13.17 -9.55 -45.25
C GLY A 4 -13.68 -8.13 -45.40
N GLU A 5 -14.50 -7.86 -46.41
CA GLU A 5 -15.26 -6.61 -46.50
C GLU A 5 -15.99 -6.41 -45.17
N GLY A 6 -15.61 -5.36 -44.43
CA GLY A 6 -16.24 -5.03 -43.17
C GLY A 6 -17.73 -4.81 -43.41
N VAL A 7 -18.58 -5.50 -42.64
CA VAL A 7 -20.01 -5.20 -42.62
C VAL A 7 -20.15 -3.76 -42.13
N THR A 8 -20.89 -2.93 -42.87
CA THR A 8 -21.19 -1.55 -42.46
C THR A 8 -21.97 -1.59 -41.15
N ALA A 9 -21.30 -1.34 -40.03
CA ALA A 9 -21.98 -1.13 -38.76
C ALA A 9 -22.80 0.16 -38.87
N VAL A 10 -24.13 0.03 -38.94
CA VAL A 10 -25.05 1.17 -38.88
C VAL A 10 -25.29 1.49 -37.42
N ASP A 11 -24.24 1.97 -36.74
CA ASP A 11 -24.33 2.43 -35.36
C ASP A 11 -24.89 3.85 -35.38
N SER A 12 -26.22 3.99 -35.19
CA SER A 12 -26.86 5.30 -35.06
C SER A 12 -27.13 5.61 -33.58
N VAL A 13 -26.59 6.73 -33.08
CA VAL A 13 -27.05 7.31 -31.81
C VAL A 13 -28.25 8.19 -32.10
N ARG A 14 -29.42 7.82 -31.59
CA ARG A 14 -30.65 8.63 -31.69
C ARG A 14 -31.11 9.07 -30.30
N VAL A 15 -31.31 10.37 -30.12
CA VAL A 15 -32.04 10.88 -28.95
C VAL A 15 -33.52 10.81 -29.27
N ILE A 16 -34.23 9.89 -28.63
CA ILE A 16 -35.65 9.71 -28.85
C ILE A 16 -36.39 10.19 -27.60
N SER A 17 -37.15 11.28 -27.74
CA SER A 17 -37.98 11.78 -26.64
C SER A 17 -39.09 10.78 -26.33
N HIS A 18 -39.37 10.55 -25.04
CA HIS A 18 -40.52 9.76 -24.57
C HIS A 18 -41.86 10.31 -25.10
N SER A 19 -41.91 11.59 -25.45
CA SER A 19 -43.11 12.22 -26.01
C SER A 19 -43.38 11.86 -27.48
N ARG A 20 -42.46 11.16 -28.16
CA ARG A 20 -42.64 10.77 -29.57
C ARG A 20 -43.21 9.37 -29.69
N THR A 21 -44.17 9.19 -30.59
CA THR A 21 -44.73 7.87 -30.93
C THR A 21 -43.66 6.90 -31.44
N GLU A 22 -42.67 7.41 -32.19
CA GLU A 22 -41.49 6.66 -32.67
C GLU A 22 -40.74 5.95 -31.52
N TYR A 23 -40.72 6.52 -30.31
CA TYR A 23 -40.10 5.90 -29.13
C TYR A 23 -40.76 4.57 -28.78
N TYR A 24 -42.09 4.56 -28.68
CA TYR A 24 -42.85 3.38 -28.32
C TYR A 24 -42.87 2.34 -29.46
N GLU A 25 -42.81 2.78 -30.71
CA GLU A 25 -42.70 1.89 -31.86
C GLU A 25 -41.34 1.19 -31.91
N LEU A 26 -40.25 1.94 -31.71
CA LEU A 26 -38.90 1.37 -31.64
C LEU A 26 -38.76 0.46 -30.43
N LEU A 27 -39.24 0.85 -29.25
CA LEU A 27 -39.23 -0.03 -28.08
C LEU A 27 -40.00 -1.34 -28.28
N LYS A 28 -41.08 -1.33 -29.07
CA LYS A 28 -41.81 -2.55 -29.44
C LYS A 28 -41.03 -3.44 -30.42
N GLN A 29 -40.13 -2.87 -31.20
CA GLN A 29 -39.30 -3.57 -32.19
C GLN A 29 -37.94 -4.00 -31.64
N THR A 30 -37.49 -3.39 -30.55
CA THR A 30 -36.21 -3.69 -29.91
C THR A 30 -36.39 -4.61 -28.71
N GLU A 31 -35.52 -5.59 -28.55
CA GLU A 31 -35.41 -6.36 -27.32
C GLU A 31 -34.44 -5.64 -26.36
N PRO A 32 -34.93 -5.00 -25.28
CA PRO A 32 -34.06 -4.30 -24.34
C PRO A 32 -33.26 -5.33 -23.54
N LEU A 33 -31.94 -5.39 -23.72
CA LEU A 33 -31.09 -6.33 -22.98
C LEU A 33 -31.03 -5.99 -21.48
N LEU A 34 -30.94 -4.70 -21.18
CA LEU A 34 -30.85 -4.17 -19.82
C LEU A 34 -31.45 -2.76 -19.77
N SER A 35 -32.23 -2.50 -18.73
CA SER A 35 -32.66 -1.16 -18.34
C SER A 35 -32.20 -0.89 -16.91
N ILE A 36 -31.54 0.26 -16.73
CA ILE A 36 -30.98 0.69 -15.44
C ILE A 36 -31.75 1.91 -14.97
N LYS A 37 -32.37 1.83 -13.79
CA LYS A 37 -32.98 2.97 -13.11
C LYS A 37 -31.91 3.73 -12.32
N LEU A 38 -31.31 4.73 -12.95
CA LEU A 38 -30.33 5.59 -12.29
C LEU A 38 -31.02 6.48 -11.25
N PRO A 39 -30.44 6.67 -10.06
CA PRO A 39 -31.04 7.49 -9.03
C PRO A 39 -31.03 8.97 -9.40
N HIS A 40 -30.10 9.42 -10.25
CA HIS A 40 -29.92 10.80 -10.68
C HIS A 40 -29.68 10.83 -12.19
N SER A 41 -30.11 11.89 -12.88
CA SER A 41 -29.82 12.08 -14.30
C SER A 41 -28.39 12.56 -14.49
N GLU A 42 -27.68 11.96 -15.45
CA GLU A 42 -26.39 12.47 -15.93
C GLU A 42 -26.60 13.33 -17.18
N ASP A 43 -25.70 14.29 -17.40
CA ASP A 43 -25.71 15.11 -18.61
C ASP A 43 -25.04 14.40 -19.80
N LEU A 44 -25.24 14.95 -20.99
CA LEU A 44 -24.58 14.48 -22.21
C LEU A 44 -23.05 14.67 -22.13
N GLY A 45 -22.58 15.66 -21.35
CA GLY A 45 -21.15 15.95 -21.16
C GLY A 45 -20.39 14.77 -20.57
N ILE A 46 -21.00 14.01 -19.66
CA ILE A 46 -20.42 12.80 -19.09
C ILE A 46 -20.24 11.72 -20.16
N ILE A 47 -21.24 11.51 -21.01
CA ILE A 47 -21.16 10.55 -22.11
C ILE A 47 -20.04 10.97 -23.08
N LEU A 48 -19.99 12.25 -23.44
CA LEU A 48 -18.94 12.78 -24.33
C LEU A 48 -17.54 12.64 -23.72
N ALA A 49 -17.39 12.90 -22.42
CA ALA A 49 -16.12 12.70 -21.72
C ALA A 49 -15.70 11.23 -21.68
N ILE A 50 -16.65 10.30 -21.58
CA ILE A 50 -16.39 8.85 -21.70
C ILE A 50 -15.91 8.51 -23.10
N CYS A 51 -16.61 8.97 -24.13
CA CYS A 51 -16.24 8.77 -25.53
C CYS A 51 -14.85 9.35 -25.85
N GLU A 52 -14.54 10.56 -25.38
CA GLU A 52 -13.22 11.18 -25.52
C GLU A 52 -12.16 10.36 -24.77
N GLY A 53 -12.46 9.86 -23.57
CA GLY A 53 -11.59 8.97 -22.81
C GLY A 53 -11.22 7.69 -23.57
N ILE A 54 -12.20 7.06 -24.23
CA ILE A 54 -11.98 5.89 -25.10
C ILE A 54 -11.04 6.24 -26.25
N GLN A 55 -11.26 7.37 -26.91
CA GLN A 55 -10.49 7.79 -28.10
C GLN A 55 -9.05 8.17 -27.78
N ILE A 56 -8.80 8.84 -26.66
CA ILE A 56 -7.46 9.38 -26.33
C ILE A 56 -6.56 8.33 -25.69
N HIS A 57 -7.11 7.42 -24.88
CA HIS A 57 -6.28 6.50 -24.13
C HIS A 57 -5.68 5.42 -25.04
N ALA A 58 -4.35 5.27 -25.05
CA ALA A 58 -3.64 4.44 -26.04
C ALA A 58 -4.09 2.96 -26.07
N ASN A 59 -4.43 2.39 -24.91
CA ASN A 59 -4.88 1.00 -24.84
C ASN A 59 -6.36 0.84 -25.22
N THR A 60 -7.13 1.90 -25.37
CA THR A 60 -8.56 1.85 -25.72
C THR A 60 -8.85 2.47 -27.08
N SER A 61 -7.96 3.33 -27.58
CA SER A 61 -8.06 3.91 -28.93
C SER A 61 -7.95 2.84 -30.02
N ALA A 62 -7.21 1.76 -29.71
CA ALA A 62 -7.17 0.55 -30.52
C ALA A 62 -8.49 -0.25 -30.51
N TYR A 63 -9.36 -0.04 -29.51
CA TYR A 63 -10.70 -0.61 -29.36
C TYR A 63 -11.74 0.35 -29.96
N ASN A 64 -11.47 0.85 -31.17
CA ASN A 64 -12.46 1.61 -31.92
C ASN A 64 -13.55 0.66 -32.46
N LEU A 65 -14.70 1.23 -32.86
CA LEU A 65 -15.85 0.48 -33.43
C LEU A 65 -15.47 -0.48 -34.58
N ILE A 66 -14.31 -0.26 -35.22
CA ILE A 66 -13.80 -1.07 -36.32
C ILE A 66 -13.08 -2.33 -35.79
N ARG A 67 -12.39 -2.25 -34.65
CA ARG A 67 -11.57 -3.34 -34.09
C ARG A 67 -12.23 -4.09 -32.95
N CYS A 68 -13.18 -3.47 -32.25
CA CYS A 68 -13.92 -4.09 -31.17
C CYS A 68 -15.41 -3.92 -31.41
N SER A 69 -16.19 -4.90 -30.95
CA SER A 69 -17.64 -4.88 -31.15
C SER A 69 -18.24 -3.64 -30.47
N CYS A 70 -19.30 -3.10 -31.06
CA CYS A 70 -20.12 -2.04 -30.48
C CYS A 70 -20.58 -2.36 -29.04
N HIS A 71 -20.56 -3.64 -28.64
CA HIS A 71 -20.82 -4.11 -27.28
C HIS A 71 -19.79 -3.61 -26.26
N PHE A 72 -18.48 -3.66 -26.54
CA PHE A 72 -17.47 -3.11 -25.62
C PHE A 72 -17.73 -1.62 -25.33
N PHE A 73 -17.97 -0.86 -26.39
CA PHE A 73 -18.26 0.56 -26.29
C PHE A 73 -19.52 0.82 -25.47
N SER A 74 -20.60 0.08 -25.76
CA SER A 74 -21.88 0.19 -25.07
C SER A 74 -21.76 -0.17 -23.57
N TRP A 75 -21.10 -1.28 -23.24
CA TRP A 75 -20.90 -1.69 -21.85
C TRP A 75 -19.99 -0.74 -21.08
N THR A 76 -18.96 -0.19 -21.72
CA THR A 76 -18.07 0.82 -21.12
C THR A 76 -18.86 2.08 -20.75
N ILE A 77 -19.72 2.57 -21.65
CA ILE A 77 -20.58 3.73 -21.36
C ILE A 77 -21.56 3.39 -20.24
N ALA A 78 -22.28 2.27 -20.35
CA ALA A 78 -23.28 1.86 -19.37
C ALA A 78 -22.67 1.77 -17.96
N ILE A 79 -21.50 1.16 -17.83
CA ILE A 79 -20.85 1.00 -16.54
C ILE A 79 -20.29 2.30 -15.97
N CYS A 80 -19.69 3.14 -16.80
CA CYS A 80 -19.19 4.45 -16.36
C CYS A 80 -20.33 5.38 -15.91
N VAL A 81 -21.45 5.39 -16.66
CA VAL A 81 -22.63 6.17 -16.30
C VAL A 81 -23.22 5.66 -14.99
N ALA A 82 -23.48 4.36 -14.88
CA ALA A 82 -24.03 3.82 -13.64
C ALA A 82 -23.12 4.04 -12.43
N ARG A 83 -21.81 3.89 -12.62
CA ARG A 83 -20.81 4.15 -11.59
C ARG A 83 -20.87 5.58 -11.06
N ARG A 84 -21.12 6.54 -11.95
CA ARG A 84 -21.23 7.97 -11.62
C ARG A 84 -22.51 8.28 -10.85
N SER A 85 -23.62 7.67 -11.25
CA SER A 85 -24.94 7.98 -10.71
C SER A 85 -25.22 7.32 -9.37
N CYS A 86 -24.73 6.09 -9.14
CA CYS A 86 -25.14 5.29 -7.98
C CYS A 86 -24.35 5.54 -6.69
N LYS A 87 -23.43 6.52 -6.62
CA LYS A 87 -22.67 6.94 -5.42
C LYS A 87 -22.25 5.77 -4.49
N TRP A 88 -21.51 4.81 -5.02
CA TRP A 88 -21.11 3.59 -4.30
C TRP A 88 -20.27 3.86 -3.02
N GLU A 89 -19.70 5.04 -2.87
CA GLU A 89 -18.69 5.35 -1.85
C GLU A 89 -19.19 6.11 -0.61
N SER A 90 -20.36 6.77 -0.68
CA SER A 90 -20.75 7.78 0.33
C SER A 90 -20.85 7.21 1.74
N ASP A 91 -21.34 5.98 1.86
CA ASP A 91 -21.62 5.36 3.16
C ASP A 91 -20.39 4.64 3.72
N ILE A 92 -19.55 4.10 2.81
CA ILE A 92 -18.30 3.40 3.14
C ILE A 92 -17.29 4.35 3.77
N LEU A 93 -17.23 5.58 3.25
CA LEU A 93 -16.20 6.56 3.58
C LEU A 93 -16.61 7.54 4.69
N SER A 94 -17.67 7.27 5.46
CA SER A 94 -17.90 8.06 6.68
C SER A 94 -16.69 7.94 7.61
N ARG A 95 -16.27 9.06 8.21
CA ARG A 95 -15.09 9.11 9.09
C ARG A 95 -15.30 8.22 10.32
N GLU A 96 -16.54 8.12 10.77
CA GLU A 96 -16.99 7.29 11.87
C GLU A 96 -16.86 5.80 11.53
N SER A 97 -17.36 5.36 10.36
CA SER A 97 -17.20 3.97 9.90
C SER A 97 -15.72 3.62 9.75
N TRP A 98 -14.92 4.54 9.20
CA TRP A 98 -13.49 4.34 9.05
C TRP A 98 -12.78 4.15 10.39
N HIS A 99 -13.11 4.98 11.38
CA HIS A 99 -12.60 4.85 12.75
C HIS A 99 -12.93 3.48 13.36
N VAL A 100 -14.15 2.97 13.14
CA VAL A 100 -14.57 1.66 13.64
C VAL A 100 -13.76 0.54 13.00
N ILE A 101 -13.55 0.59 11.68
CA ILE A 101 -12.73 -0.38 10.93
C ILE A 101 -11.31 -0.40 11.50
N LEU A 102 -10.66 0.77 11.60
CA LEU A 102 -9.30 0.86 12.11
C LEU A 102 -9.16 0.36 13.56
N ARG A 103 -10.08 0.74 14.45
CA ARG A 103 -10.04 0.31 15.85
C ARG A 103 -10.19 -1.19 15.97
N THR A 104 -11.13 -1.78 15.22
CA THR A 104 -11.39 -3.22 15.26
C THR A 104 -10.18 -4.00 14.76
N SER A 105 -9.56 -3.55 13.67
CA SER A 105 -8.39 -4.20 13.08
C SER A 105 -7.08 -3.97 13.85
N LEU A 106 -6.91 -2.85 14.54
CA LEU A 106 -5.73 -2.61 15.38
C LEU A 106 -5.83 -3.33 16.73
N ALA A 107 -7.04 -3.51 17.28
CA ALA A 107 -7.24 -4.28 18.50
C ALA A 107 -6.74 -5.73 18.37
N SER A 108 -6.88 -6.35 17.19
CA SER A 108 -6.34 -7.71 16.94
C SER A 108 -4.82 -7.77 16.90
N ILE A 109 -4.12 -6.67 16.63
CA ILE A 109 -2.65 -6.62 16.59
C ILE A 109 -2.08 -6.48 18.01
N SER A 110 -2.73 -5.70 18.88
CA SER A 110 -2.32 -5.54 20.28
C SER A 110 -2.35 -6.85 21.07
N SER A 111 -3.22 -7.80 20.70
CA SER A 111 -3.22 -9.15 21.27
C SER A 111 -2.00 -9.99 20.84
N ILE A 112 -1.49 -9.78 19.62
CA ILE A 112 -0.37 -10.55 19.07
C ILE A 112 0.96 -10.05 19.63
N SER A 113 1.12 -8.73 19.77
CA SER A 113 2.30 -8.12 20.41
C SER A 113 2.51 -8.63 21.84
N ARG A 114 1.45 -8.88 22.61
CA ARG A 114 1.55 -9.46 23.96
C ARG A 114 1.97 -10.94 23.97
N GLN A 115 1.81 -11.66 22.85
CA GLN A 115 2.18 -13.06 22.72
C GLN A 115 3.55 -13.27 22.05
N TYR A 116 4.09 -12.25 21.39
CA TYR A 116 5.39 -12.31 20.75
C TYR A 116 6.49 -12.37 21.82
N ARG A 117 6.97 -13.59 22.10
CA ARG A 117 8.28 -13.79 22.74
C ARG A 117 9.32 -13.63 21.65
N PRO A 118 10.20 -12.61 21.70
CA PRO A 118 11.17 -12.45 20.63
C PRO A 118 12.07 -13.69 20.58
N ASN A 119 12.24 -14.24 19.38
CA ASN A 119 13.16 -15.33 19.17
C ASN A 119 14.55 -14.89 19.64
N PRO A 120 15.27 -15.68 20.47
CA PRO A 120 16.63 -15.34 20.84
C PRO A 120 17.46 -15.30 19.54
N ILE A 121 17.88 -14.09 19.14
CA ILE A 121 18.61 -13.85 17.91
C ILE A 121 19.85 -14.76 17.85
N CYS A 122 20.05 -15.33 16.66
CA CYS A 122 21.10 -16.26 16.23
C CYS A 122 22.40 -16.21 17.04
N ARG A 123 22.81 -17.37 17.57
CA ARG A 123 24.21 -17.64 17.89
C ARG A 123 25.02 -17.45 16.61
N VAL A 124 25.76 -16.35 16.50
CA VAL A 124 26.86 -16.26 15.54
C VAL A 124 27.80 -17.43 15.86
N GLY A 125 27.80 -18.45 15.01
CA GLY A 125 28.67 -19.60 15.14
C GLY A 125 30.12 -19.16 14.94
N ALA A 126 30.75 -18.70 16.01
CA ALA A 126 32.19 -18.54 16.05
C ALA A 126 32.81 -19.94 15.89
N LYS A 127 33.40 -20.24 14.72
CA LYS A 127 34.34 -21.35 14.60
C LYS A 127 35.54 -21.00 15.47
N TRP A 128 35.63 -21.66 16.62
CA TRP A 128 36.75 -21.57 17.54
C TRP A 128 38.01 -22.10 16.86
N THR A 129 38.93 -21.20 16.48
CA THR A 129 40.33 -21.56 16.26
C THR A 129 41.15 -21.19 17.51
N PRO A 130 42.02 -22.07 18.04
CA PRO A 130 42.47 -21.97 19.43
C PRO A 130 43.59 -20.96 19.72
N THR A 131 43.84 -19.92 18.91
CA THR A 131 45.11 -19.16 19.01
C THR A 131 45.04 -17.64 19.02
N ARG A 132 43.88 -17.00 19.17
CA ARG A 132 43.81 -15.57 19.54
C ARG A 132 42.61 -15.30 20.43
N THR A 133 42.87 -14.91 21.68
CA THR A 133 41.88 -14.43 22.65
C THR A 133 41.27 -13.12 22.15
N PHE A 134 40.16 -13.23 21.42
CA PHE A 134 39.16 -12.17 21.32
C PHE A 134 38.06 -12.51 22.33
N THR A 135 38.06 -11.83 23.46
CA THR A 135 36.88 -11.78 24.33
C THR A 135 35.80 -10.99 23.58
N GLY A 136 34.76 -11.68 23.13
CA GLY A 136 33.53 -11.05 22.65
C GLY A 136 32.72 -10.61 23.86
N ILE A 137 32.24 -9.37 23.85
CA ILE A 137 31.31 -8.87 24.86
C ILE A 137 30.00 -9.63 24.68
N CYS A 138 29.72 -10.57 25.58
CA CYS A 138 28.38 -11.12 25.74
C CYS A 138 27.55 -10.07 26.48
N LEU A 139 26.92 -9.14 25.73
CA LEU A 139 25.78 -8.41 26.28
C LEU A 139 24.74 -9.46 26.67
N PHE A 140 24.34 -9.47 27.94
CA PHE A 140 23.38 -10.44 28.46
C PHE A 140 22.10 -10.40 27.61
N GLN A 141 21.92 -11.43 26.79
CA GLN A 141 20.80 -11.61 25.88
C GLN A 141 19.49 -11.93 26.62
N GLY A 142 19.54 -12.07 27.95
CA GLY A 142 18.46 -12.57 28.81
C GLY A 142 17.36 -11.57 29.17
N ASP A 143 17.51 -10.27 28.88
CA ASP A 143 16.51 -9.25 29.25
C ASP A 143 16.32 -8.18 28.15
N VAL A 144 16.80 -8.47 26.93
CA VAL A 144 16.69 -7.56 25.78
C VAL A 144 15.24 -7.47 25.30
N ASN A 145 14.50 -8.56 25.43
CA ASN A 145 13.14 -8.76 24.95
C ASN A 145 12.06 -8.11 25.84
N THR A 146 12.38 -7.84 27.10
CA THR A 146 11.44 -7.36 28.13
C THR A 146 11.45 -5.84 28.28
N LEU A 147 12.29 -5.14 27.49
CA LEU A 147 12.70 -3.75 27.72
C LEU A 147 12.51 -2.82 26.51
N ILE A 148 11.81 -3.26 25.47
CA ILE A 148 11.10 -2.28 24.63
C ILE A 148 10.03 -1.73 25.55
N ASN A 149 10.23 -0.49 26.00
CA ASN A 149 9.33 0.10 26.96
C ASN A 149 7.93 0.11 26.35
N HIS A 150 6.90 -0.21 27.13
CA HIS A 150 5.51 -0.18 26.70
C HIS A 150 5.16 1.13 25.96
N PHE A 151 5.78 2.24 26.40
CA PHE A 151 5.71 3.57 25.83
C PHE A 151 6.17 3.68 24.36
N GLU A 152 7.21 2.95 23.94
CA GLU A 152 7.73 3.01 22.57
C GLU A 152 6.84 2.26 21.59
N VAL A 153 6.22 1.17 22.05
CA VAL A 153 5.20 0.43 21.28
C VAL A 153 3.93 1.27 21.14
N GLU A 154 3.48 1.94 22.20
CA GLU A 154 2.32 2.84 22.16
C GLU A 154 2.56 4.02 21.19
N ALA A 155 3.73 4.66 21.26
CA ALA A 155 4.08 5.75 20.35
C ALA A 155 4.10 5.28 18.87
N PHE A 156 4.60 4.06 18.61
CA PHE A 156 4.58 3.48 17.27
C PHE A 156 3.14 3.15 16.81
N GLN A 157 2.32 2.60 17.70
CA GLN A 157 0.90 2.33 17.44
C GLN A 157 0.12 3.60 17.14
N ASP A 158 0.39 4.69 17.84
CA ASP A 158 -0.20 5.99 17.56
C ASP A 158 0.19 6.48 16.16
N VAL A 159 1.45 6.34 15.76
CA VAL A 159 1.85 6.73 14.40
C VAL A 159 1.20 5.85 13.33
N LEU A 160 1.11 4.53 13.57
CA LEU A 160 0.36 3.63 12.70
C LEU A 160 -1.10 4.08 12.60
N TRP A 161 -1.74 4.36 13.73
CA TRP A 161 -3.11 4.85 13.80
C TRP A 161 -3.29 6.11 12.95
N TRP A 162 -2.44 7.12 13.12
CA TRP A 162 -2.51 8.36 12.35
C TRP A 162 -2.25 8.13 10.85
N SER A 163 -1.32 7.24 10.50
CA SER A 163 -1.01 6.91 9.11
C SER A 163 -2.20 6.24 8.42
N TYR A 164 -2.88 5.32 9.10
CA TYR A 164 -4.10 4.69 8.60
C TYR A 164 -5.34 5.59 8.67
N LEU A 165 -5.34 6.60 9.55
CA LEU A 165 -6.36 7.63 9.52
C LEU A 165 -6.20 8.52 8.27
N GLU A 166 -4.96 8.86 7.89
CA GLU A 166 -4.68 9.60 6.64
C GLU A 166 -5.00 8.80 5.37
N LEU A 167 -4.89 7.47 5.44
CA LEU A 167 -5.34 6.55 4.39
C LEU A 167 -6.82 6.77 4.04
N HIS A 168 -7.67 7.21 4.99
CA HIS A 168 -9.06 7.59 4.69
C HIS A 168 -9.16 8.58 3.53
N GLY A 169 -8.37 9.66 3.61
CA GLY A 169 -8.33 10.69 2.57
C GLY A 169 -7.67 10.20 1.28
N ALA A 170 -6.73 9.25 1.35
CA ALA A 170 -6.17 8.61 0.16
C ALA A 170 -7.21 7.72 -0.54
N ILE A 171 -7.89 6.86 0.20
CA ILE A 171 -8.97 6.00 -0.30
C ILE A 171 -10.10 6.85 -0.86
N GLY A 172 -10.51 7.93 -0.19
CA GLY A 172 -11.54 8.83 -0.71
C GLY A 172 -11.18 9.48 -2.06
N ARG A 173 -9.90 9.63 -2.38
CA ARG A 173 -9.44 10.12 -3.69
C ARG A 173 -9.35 9.02 -4.76
N ILE A 174 -9.32 7.77 -4.35
CA ILE A 174 -9.03 6.61 -5.20
C ILE A 174 -10.27 5.78 -5.48
N LEU A 175 -11.17 5.63 -4.50
CA LEU A 175 -12.40 4.88 -4.66
C LEU A 175 -13.26 5.40 -5.83
N PRO A 176 -13.37 6.73 -6.09
CA PRO A 176 -14.01 7.25 -7.31
C PRO A 176 -13.38 6.78 -8.62
N LYS A 177 -12.11 6.37 -8.60
CA LYS A 177 -11.38 5.84 -9.76
C LYS A 177 -11.56 4.33 -9.95
N VAL A 178 -12.10 3.62 -8.96
CA VAL A 178 -12.43 2.21 -9.06
C VAL A 178 -13.74 2.10 -9.82
N LEU A 179 -13.71 1.49 -11.01
CA LEU A 179 -14.91 1.28 -11.84
C LEU A 179 -15.63 0.00 -11.42
N LEU A 180 -14.86 -1.04 -11.07
CA LEU A 180 -15.36 -2.37 -10.81
C LEU A 180 -14.90 -2.90 -9.44
N PRO A 181 -15.77 -3.58 -8.68
CA PRO A 181 -15.41 -4.24 -7.42
C PRO A 181 -14.17 -5.16 -7.52
N SER A 182 -14.02 -5.86 -8.66
CA SER A 182 -12.87 -6.73 -8.92
C SER A 182 -11.51 -6.03 -8.86
N GLN A 183 -11.47 -4.71 -9.03
CA GLN A 183 -10.23 -3.93 -9.03
C GLN A 183 -9.87 -3.39 -7.66
N LEU A 184 -10.83 -3.40 -6.74
CA LEU A 184 -10.73 -2.74 -5.47
C LEU A 184 -9.49 -3.21 -4.71
N SER A 185 -9.25 -4.53 -4.68
CA SER A 185 -8.08 -5.12 -4.02
C SER A 185 -6.77 -4.57 -4.60
N THR A 186 -6.59 -4.66 -5.92
CA THR A 186 -5.36 -4.19 -6.60
C THR A 186 -5.13 -2.70 -6.41
N VAL A 187 -6.17 -1.89 -6.55
CA VAL A 187 -6.08 -0.43 -6.44
C VAL A 187 -5.79 -0.01 -5.00
N LEU A 188 -6.44 -0.65 -4.02
CA LEU A 188 -6.16 -0.41 -2.61
C LEU A 188 -4.73 -0.84 -2.27
N GLN A 189 -4.30 -2.04 -2.68
CA GLN A 189 -2.93 -2.53 -2.45
C GLN A 189 -1.88 -1.57 -3.00
N GLN A 190 -2.04 -1.06 -4.22
CA GLN A 190 -1.11 -0.06 -4.80
C GLN A 190 -1.09 1.25 -3.98
N THR A 191 -2.26 1.70 -3.54
CA THR A 191 -2.39 2.90 -2.70
C THR A 191 -1.69 2.69 -1.35
N LEU A 192 -1.82 1.50 -0.79
CA LEU A 192 -1.34 1.16 0.53
C LEU A 192 0.16 0.89 0.54
N HIS A 193 0.70 0.31 -0.53
CA HIS A 193 2.14 0.26 -0.75
C HIS A 193 2.75 1.67 -0.79
N TYR A 194 2.02 2.67 -1.28
CA TYR A 194 2.47 4.07 -1.25
C TYR A 194 2.40 4.71 0.16
N ILE A 195 1.70 4.07 1.11
CA ILE A 195 1.47 4.56 2.47
C ILE A 195 2.52 4.09 3.47
N GLU A 196 3.58 3.40 3.00
CA GLU A 196 4.91 3.55 3.58
C GLU A 196 5.41 4.99 3.40
N SER A 197 4.67 5.92 3.99
CA SER A 197 4.84 7.34 3.84
C SER A 197 6.13 7.75 4.55
N PRO A 198 6.68 8.91 4.19
CA PRO A 198 7.78 9.52 4.94
C PRO A 198 7.51 9.60 6.46
N LYS A 199 6.23 9.67 6.88
CA LYS A 199 5.84 9.68 8.30
C LYS A 199 6.05 8.33 8.96
N PHE A 200 5.68 7.24 8.29
CA PHE A 200 5.88 5.89 8.80
C PHE A 200 7.37 5.57 8.95
N LEU A 201 8.17 5.89 7.93
CA LEU A 201 9.63 5.78 7.98
C LEU A 201 10.24 6.66 9.08
N SER A 202 9.74 7.90 9.22
CA SER A 202 10.20 8.79 10.28
C SER A 202 9.91 8.23 11.66
N ALA A 203 8.74 7.62 11.89
CA ALA A 203 8.42 7.04 13.19
C ALA A 203 9.22 5.79 13.50
N LYS A 204 9.37 4.86 12.54
CA LYS A 204 10.29 3.71 12.69
C LYS A 204 11.69 4.18 13.09
N ARG A 205 12.20 5.20 12.38
CA ARG A 205 13.50 5.82 12.69
C ARG A 205 13.53 6.41 14.09
N THR A 206 12.57 7.25 14.46
CA THR A 206 12.52 7.91 15.79
C THR A 206 12.48 6.88 16.91
N VAL A 207 11.72 5.79 16.75
CA VAL A 207 11.66 4.73 17.75
C VAL A 207 13.00 3.99 17.83
N ALA A 208 13.61 3.64 16.70
CA ALA A 208 14.93 3.02 16.68
C ALA A 208 16.02 3.93 17.31
N GLU A 209 15.98 5.24 17.06
CA GLU A 209 16.86 6.21 17.72
C GLU A 209 16.64 6.25 19.23
N ASN A 210 15.38 6.31 19.70
CA ASN A 210 15.05 6.35 21.12
C ASN A 210 15.49 5.09 21.86
N VAL A 211 15.28 3.91 21.27
CA VAL A 211 15.76 2.63 21.83
C VAL A 211 17.27 2.64 21.97
N VAL A 212 18.00 3.07 20.94
CA VAL A 212 19.45 3.18 20.97
C VAL A 212 19.91 4.13 22.08
N LEU A 213 19.28 5.30 22.21
CA LEU A 213 19.62 6.28 23.24
C LEU A 213 19.36 5.74 24.65
N SER A 214 18.19 5.14 24.87
CA SER A 214 17.84 4.48 26.13
C SER A 214 18.87 3.41 26.52
N ARG A 215 19.25 2.55 25.57
CA ARG A 215 20.27 1.51 25.79
C ARG A 215 21.67 2.09 26.00
N CYS A 216 22.03 3.14 25.27
CA CYS A 216 23.31 3.83 25.46
C CYS A 216 23.41 4.43 26.86
N ASN A 217 22.33 5.02 27.38
CA ASN A 217 22.28 5.59 28.73
C ASN A 217 22.41 4.51 29.80
N GLN A 218 21.79 3.35 29.61
CA GLN A 218 21.97 2.19 30.51
C GLN A 218 23.42 1.71 30.50
N ILE A 219 24.04 1.61 29.33
CA ILE A 219 25.45 1.22 29.20
C ILE A 219 26.36 2.25 29.88
N HIS A 220 26.16 3.55 29.67
CA HIS A 220 27.00 4.60 30.28
C HIS A 220 26.79 4.69 31.79
N GLY A 221 25.56 4.55 32.29
CA GLY A 221 25.24 4.54 33.72
C GLY A 221 25.93 3.42 34.49
N HIS A 222 26.28 2.31 33.84
CA HIS A 222 27.09 1.24 34.44
C HIS A 222 28.60 1.49 34.40
N ILE A 223 29.08 2.41 33.55
CA ILE A 223 30.51 2.61 33.32
C ILE A 223 31.05 3.79 34.15
N HIS A 224 30.25 4.82 34.37
CA HIS A 224 30.71 6.08 34.97
C HIS A 224 29.81 6.56 36.11
N ASP A 225 30.15 6.15 37.34
CA ASP A 225 29.70 6.82 38.57
C ASP A 225 30.45 8.15 38.84
N THR A 226 31.36 8.58 37.95
CA THR A 226 32.39 9.59 38.31
C THR A 226 32.57 10.77 37.35
N HIS A 227 31.93 10.83 36.17
CA HIS A 227 32.09 11.95 35.23
C HIS A 227 30.76 12.49 34.70
N ASP A 228 30.74 13.81 34.49
CA ASP A 228 29.59 14.62 34.09
C ASP A 228 28.97 14.12 32.76
N PRO A 229 27.75 13.55 32.77
CA PRO A 229 27.12 12.93 31.61
C PRO A 229 26.80 13.93 30.47
N ALA A 230 26.82 15.24 30.72
CA ALA A 230 26.30 16.23 29.79
C ALA A 230 27.14 16.46 28.50
N GLN A 231 28.43 16.13 28.47
CA GLN A 231 29.30 16.47 27.33
C GLN A 231 29.46 15.37 26.27
N ILE A 232 29.18 14.11 26.61
CA ILE A 232 29.30 12.98 25.67
C ILE A 232 28.04 12.81 24.79
N ASP A 233 26.95 13.48 25.16
CA ASP A 233 25.62 13.26 24.58
C ASP A 233 25.36 13.97 23.24
N GLY A 234 25.80 15.23 23.10
CA GLY A 234 25.44 16.04 21.91
C GLY A 234 25.99 15.49 20.59
N PHE A 235 27.29 15.23 20.54
CA PHE A 235 27.96 14.77 19.31
C PHE A 235 27.51 13.37 18.87
N LYS A 236 27.28 12.46 19.83
CA LYS A 236 26.81 11.11 19.55
C LYS A 236 25.35 11.10 19.09
N LEU A 237 24.51 11.97 19.66
CA LEU A 237 23.11 12.10 19.27
C LEU A 237 22.97 12.59 17.82
N GLU A 238 23.73 13.61 17.43
CA GLU A 238 23.69 14.11 16.05
C GLU A 238 24.21 13.08 15.04
N SER A 239 25.32 12.41 15.37
CA SER A 239 25.87 11.33 14.53
C SER A 239 24.88 10.17 14.39
N LEU A 240 24.15 9.83 15.46
CA LEU A 240 23.09 8.83 15.43
C LEU A 240 21.95 9.25 14.51
N ARG A 241 21.45 10.49 14.63
CA ARG A 241 20.35 11.01 13.80
C ARG A 241 20.72 11.03 12.32
N ASP A 242 21.92 11.48 11.99
CA ASP A 242 22.39 11.53 10.60
C ASP A 242 22.54 10.12 10.01
N ALA A 243 23.15 9.20 10.77
CA ALA A 243 23.29 7.80 10.36
C ALA A 243 21.92 7.12 10.21
N SER A 244 21.02 7.36 11.15
CA SER A 244 19.65 6.81 11.17
C SER A 244 18.82 7.32 10.00
N TYR A 245 18.89 8.63 9.70
CA TYR A 245 18.22 9.22 8.55
C TYR A 245 18.74 8.68 7.21
N ALA A 246 20.07 8.69 7.02
CA ALA A 246 20.68 8.22 5.79
C ALA A 246 20.36 6.73 5.54
N THR A 247 20.40 5.92 6.59
CA THR A 247 20.14 4.48 6.51
C THR A 247 18.66 4.17 6.28
N ALA A 248 17.75 4.84 6.98
CA ALA A 248 16.30 4.70 6.75
C ALA A 248 15.92 5.00 5.30
N ASN A 249 16.51 6.05 4.70
CA ASN A 249 16.28 6.41 3.30
C ASN A 249 16.75 5.31 2.34
N VAL A 250 17.90 4.69 2.61
CA VAL A 250 18.41 3.59 1.78
C VAL A 250 17.54 2.35 1.91
N LEU A 251 17.18 1.98 3.14
CA LEU A 251 16.34 0.81 3.41
C LEU A 251 14.94 0.94 2.79
N SER A 252 14.37 2.15 2.78
CA SER A 252 13.08 2.39 2.11
C SER A 252 13.10 2.20 0.59
N ARG A 253 14.29 2.22 -0.04
CA ARG A 253 14.45 2.10 -1.49
C ARG A 253 14.85 0.71 -1.95
N LEU A 254 15.61 -0.02 -1.11
CA LEU A 254 16.21 -1.29 -1.50
C LEU A 254 15.27 -2.49 -1.32
N GLY A 255 14.14 -2.33 -0.65
CA GLY A 255 13.30 -3.48 -0.25
C GLY A 255 14.06 -4.42 0.69
N THR A 256 13.48 -5.59 0.98
CA THR A 256 14.04 -6.57 1.92
C THR A 256 15.18 -7.42 1.36
N GLU A 257 15.36 -7.46 0.04
CA GLU A 257 16.10 -8.57 -0.59
C GLU A 257 17.57 -8.31 -0.94
N ASP A 258 18.08 -7.08 -1.09
CA ASP A 258 19.46 -6.94 -1.61
C ASP A 258 20.37 -5.91 -0.94
N SER A 259 21.50 -6.45 -0.46
CA SER A 259 22.75 -5.85 0.04
C SER A 259 22.79 -5.36 1.50
N ASN A 260 22.97 -6.32 2.43
CA ASN A 260 23.44 -6.04 3.80
C ASN A 260 24.69 -5.14 3.85
N SER A 261 25.52 -5.12 2.80
CA SER A 261 26.69 -4.26 2.70
C SER A 261 26.35 -2.79 2.38
N SER A 262 25.24 -2.51 1.69
CA SER A 262 24.92 -1.15 1.21
C SER A 262 24.50 -0.23 2.36
N TRP A 263 23.53 -0.66 3.16
CA TRP A 263 23.04 0.16 4.28
C TRP A 263 24.10 0.34 5.36
N GLU A 264 24.92 -0.69 5.63
CA GLU A 264 26.00 -0.60 6.62
C GLU A 264 27.05 0.46 6.25
N ASN A 265 27.39 0.54 4.96
CA ASN A 265 28.34 1.53 4.46
C ASN A 265 27.77 2.95 4.56
N VAL A 266 26.48 3.12 4.25
CA VAL A 266 25.78 4.41 4.40
C VAL A 266 25.70 4.83 5.86
N TRP A 267 25.35 3.90 6.76
CA TRP A 267 25.37 4.14 8.20
C TRP A 267 26.75 4.63 8.66
N ARG A 268 27.81 3.88 8.35
CA ARG A 268 29.19 4.22 8.77
C ARG A 268 29.64 5.55 8.17
N SER A 269 29.33 5.82 6.91
CA SER A 269 29.70 7.07 6.25
C SER A 269 29.03 8.26 6.92
N ALA A 270 27.72 8.19 7.15
CA ALA A 270 26.96 9.24 7.82
C ALA A 270 27.40 9.43 9.28
N TRP A 271 27.62 8.33 10.02
CA TRP A 271 28.11 8.36 11.41
C TRP A 271 29.47 9.04 11.55
N ASN A 272 30.37 8.87 10.56
CA ASN A 272 31.72 9.44 10.61
C ASN A 272 31.83 10.84 9.99
N SER A 273 30.81 11.32 9.27
CA SER A 273 30.84 12.60 8.54
C SER A 273 31.14 13.81 9.44
N ARG A 274 30.64 13.83 10.68
CA ARG A 274 30.91 14.95 11.62
C ARG A 274 32.29 14.90 12.27
N LYS A 275 32.98 13.76 12.27
CA LYS A 275 34.33 13.65 12.85
C LYS A 275 35.34 14.45 12.01
N THR A 276 35.15 14.49 10.69
CA THR A 276 36.02 15.22 9.78
C THR A 276 35.87 16.74 9.92
N ASP A 277 34.66 17.23 10.23
CA ASP A 277 34.40 18.66 10.37
C ASP A 277 34.92 19.23 11.69
N ALA A 278 34.81 18.47 12.79
CA ALA A 278 35.29 18.89 14.11
C ALA A 278 36.83 19.05 14.17
N HIS A 279 37.58 18.29 13.37
CA HIS A 279 39.04 18.38 13.31
C HIS A 279 39.56 19.52 12.41
N ALA A 280 38.70 20.15 11.62
CA ALA A 280 39.09 21.27 10.76
C ALA A 280 39.17 22.62 11.53
N GLY A 281 38.56 22.73 12.71
CA GLY A 281 38.40 24.01 13.43
C GLY A 281 39.30 24.22 14.66
N THR A 282 39.80 23.16 15.31
CA THR A 282 40.62 23.27 16.52
C THR A 282 41.66 22.17 16.59
N SER A 283 42.91 22.52 16.26
CA SER A 283 44.08 21.70 16.53
C SER A 283 44.38 21.73 18.04
N TYR A 284 43.69 20.88 18.81
CA TYR A 284 44.21 20.45 20.11
C TYR A 284 44.63 18.99 19.97
N PRO A 285 45.91 18.66 20.20
CA PRO A 285 46.39 17.28 20.14
C PRO A 285 45.90 16.52 21.37
N TYR A 286 44.65 16.05 21.33
CA TYR A 286 44.15 15.06 22.26
C TYR A 286 44.62 13.67 21.81
N THR A 287 45.93 13.41 21.89
CA THR A 287 46.46 12.04 22.01
C THR A 287 46.37 11.61 23.47
N SER A 288 45.16 11.61 24.02
CA SER A 288 44.88 10.95 25.28
C SER A 288 44.33 9.56 24.94
N HIS A 289 45.23 8.58 25.02
CA HIS A 289 44.88 7.18 25.15
C HIS A 289 44.43 6.90 26.60
N SER A 290 43.56 7.73 27.18
CA SER A 290 43.00 7.41 28.50
C SER A 290 41.96 6.31 28.32
N PRO A 291 42.24 5.11 28.84
CA PRO A 291 41.50 3.95 28.44
C PRO A 291 40.35 3.77 29.47
N VAL A 292 39.10 3.70 28.98
CA VAL A 292 37.92 3.53 29.83
C VAL A 292 37.79 2.05 30.21
N VAL A 293 38.11 1.72 31.47
CA VAL A 293 38.00 0.37 32.03
C VAL A 293 36.57 0.18 32.56
N MET A 294 35.83 -0.79 32.02
CA MET A 294 34.54 -1.21 32.60
C MET A 294 34.79 -2.15 33.77
N TYR A 295 34.36 -1.76 34.99
CA TYR A 295 34.34 -2.66 36.14
C TYR A 295 32.96 -3.27 36.29
N ASN A 296 32.82 -4.54 35.90
CA ASN A 296 31.65 -5.32 36.31
C ASN A 296 31.75 -5.64 37.80
N HIS A 297 30.66 -5.51 38.55
CA HIS A 297 30.61 -5.98 39.94
C HIS A 297 30.77 -7.51 39.99
N ARG A 298 31.99 -7.93 40.33
CA ARG A 298 32.49 -9.30 40.60
C ARG A 298 32.45 -10.33 39.46
N PRO A 299 33.21 -10.11 38.37
CA PRO A 299 34.01 -11.16 37.74
C PRO A 299 35.51 -10.91 38.01
N LYS A 300 36.35 -11.89 37.68
CA LYS A 300 37.78 -11.85 37.99
C LYS A 300 38.48 -10.66 37.28
N PRO A 301 39.48 -10.00 37.90
CA PRO A 301 40.08 -8.74 37.42
C PRO A 301 40.71 -8.74 36.02
N TRP A 302 40.86 -9.89 35.36
CA TRP A 302 41.52 -10.03 34.07
C TRP A 302 40.56 -10.22 32.87
N GLU A 303 39.24 -10.19 33.07
CA GLU A 303 38.24 -10.34 31.99
C GLU A 303 37.59 -9.02 31.52
N ALA A 304 38.10 -7.87 31.98
CA ALA A 304 37.64 -6.56 31.51
C ALA A 304 37.99 -6.38 30.02
N THR A 305 37.00 -6.59 29.17
CA THR A 305 37.17 -6.52 27.72
C THR A 305 36.95 -5.09 27.25
N TYR A 306 38.00 -4.51 26.67
CA TYR A 306 37.96 -3.16 26.12
C TYR A 306 36.99 -3.07 24.94
N VAL A 307 35.88 -2.35 25.15
CA VAL A 307 35.02 -1.94 24.04
C VAL A 307 35.63 -0.69 23.45
N GLY A 308 36.55 -0.84 22.50
CA GLY A 308 37.07 0.30 21.74
C GLY A 308 35.93 1.06 21.04
N GLN A 309 36.17 2.31 20.63
CA GLN A 309 35.17 3.17 19.97
C GLN A 309 34.45 2.45 18.80
N LYS A 310 35.17 1.61 18.05
CA LYS A 310 34.62 0.78 16.97
C LYS A 310 33.67 -0.32 17.46
N GLY A 311 33.92 -0.87 18.65
CA GLY A 311 33.03 -1.82 19.31
C GLY A 311 31.72 -1.17 19.73
N MET A 312 31.78 0.05 20.28
CA MET A 312 30.59 0.82 20.66
C MET A 312 29.76 1.21 19.43
N GLU A 313 30.39 1.71 18.36
CA GLU A 313 29.71 2.02 17.09
C GLU A 313 28.98 0.79 16.52
N ASN A 314 29.66 -0.37 16.49
CA ASN A 314 29.03 -1.62 16.04
C ASN A 314 27.86 -2.03 16.93
N ALA A 315 27.96 -1.87 18.25
CA ALA A 315 26.88 -2.19 19.17
C ALA A 315 25.66 -1.28 18.95
N ILE A 316 25.87 0.04 18.86
CA ILE A 316 24.84 1.04 18.56
C ILE A 316 24.13 0.71 17.25
N ARG A 317 24.89 0.47 16.20
CA ARG A 317 24.36 0.13 14.87
C ARG A 317 23.55 -1.16 14.88
N ASN A 318 24.03 -2.19 15.58
CA ASN A 318 23.33 -3.47 15.67
C ASN A 318 22.02 -3.36 16.47
N ILE A 319 22.02 -2.58 17.56
CA ILE A 319 20.79 -2.26 18.31
C ILE A 319 19.81 -1.54 17.38
N TRP A 320 20.26 -0.46 16.73
CA TRP A 320 19.42 0.30 15.80
C TRP A 320 18.82 -0.60 14.72
N ARG A 321 19.64 -1.45 14.10
CA ARG A 321 19.21 -2.34 13.02
C ARG A 321 18.20 -3.37 13.52
N SER A 322 18.48 -4.00 14.66
CA SER A 322 17.55 -4.97 15.26
C SER A 322 16.20 -4.32 15.56
N THR A 323 16.20 -3.11 16.13
CA THR A 323 14.98 -2.37 16.41
C THR A 323 14.26 -1.99 15.12
N TRP A 324 14.98 -1.51 14.11
CA TRP A 324 14.40 -1.21 12.80
C TRP A 324 13.70 -2.44 12.21
N ASP A 325 14.38 -3.58 12.17
CA ASP A 325 13.86 -4.83 11.60
C ASP A 325 12.63 -5.34 12.37
N GLU A 326 12.61 -5.17 13.69
CA GLU A 326 11.45 -5.51 14.51
C GLU A 326 10.23 -4.63 14.18
N PHE A 327 10.39 -3.31 14.12
CA PHE A 327 9.30 -2.39 13.76
C PHE A 327 8.89 -2.51 12.29
N ASP A 328 9.81 -2.91 11.41
CA ASP A 328 9.51 -3.28 10.03
C ASP A 328 8.63 -4.53 9.98
N GLY A 329 8.99 -5.56 10.75
CA GLY A 329 8.18 -6.77 10.92
C GLY A 329 6.79 -6.48 11.49
N LEU A 330 6.69 -5.68 12.54
CA LEU A 330 5.41 -5.24 13.12
C LEU A 330 4.57 -4.43 12.12
N GLY A 331 5.21 -3.56 11.34
CA GLY A 331 4.57 -2.82 10.25
C GLY A 331 3.99 -3.75 9.18
N ALA A 332 4.79 -4.71 8.73
CA ALA A 332 4.39 -5.70 7.74
C ALA A 332 3.26 -6.60 8.25
N GLU A 333 3.32 -7.05 9.50
CA GLU A 333 2.27 -7.84 10.13
C GLU A 333 0.98 -7.02 10.29
N CYS A 334 1.09 -5.77 10.74
CA CYS A 334 -0.02 -4.85 10.82
C CYS A 334 -0.68 -4.67 9.45
N ALA A 335 0.12 -4.45 8.41
CA ALA A 335 -0.38 -4.36 7.04
C ALA A 335 -1.05 -5.67 6.62
N ALA A 336 -0.43 -6.82 6.82
CA ALA A 336 -0.98 -8.14 6.45
C ALA A 336 -2.30 -8.46 7.13
N ASN A 337 -2.54 -7.97 8.35
CA ASN A 337 -3.79 -8.17 9.09
C ASN A 337 -4.85 -7.11 8.74
N LEU A 338 -4.46 -5.84 8.72
CA LEU A 338 -5.38 -4.73 8.49
C LEU A 338 -5.86 -4.67 7.03
N MET A 339 -4.99 -5.04 6.09
CA MET A 339 -5.26 -4.95 4.65
C MET A 339 -6.43 -5.81 4.20
N PRO A 340 -6.47 -7.12 4.47
CA PRO A 340 -7.61 -7.95 4.12
C PRO A 340 -8.90 -7.45 4.76
N THR A 341 -8.86 -6.97 6.01
CA THR A 341 -10.06 -6.43 6.68
C THR A 341 -10.57 -5.17 6.00
N ILE A 342 -9.70 -4.20 5.71
CA ILE A 342 -10.08 -2.97 4.99
C ILE A 342 -10.65 -3.33 3.61
N VAL A 343 -9.96 -4.19 2.86
CA VAL A 343 -10.40 -4.60 1.52
C VAL A 343 -11.74 -5.32 1.59
N ALA A 344 -11.93 -6.25 2.53
CA ALA A 344 -13.17 -6.97 2.72
C ALA A 344 -14.31 -6.03 3.11
N THR A 345 -14.11 -5.15 4.09
CA THR A 345 -15.15 -4.20 4.52
C THR A 345 -15.52 -3.21 3.40
N ILE A 346 -14.54 -2.73 2.64
CA ILE A 346 -14.85 -1.88 1.49
C ILE A 346 -15.55 -2.72 0.42
N ALA A 347 -15.11 -3.95 0.11
CA ALA A 347 -15.73 -4.80 -0.91
C ALA A 347 -17.18 -5.15 -0.58
N GLU A 348 -17.47 -5.46 0.69
CA GLU A 348 -18.83 -5.75 1.19
C GLU A 348 -19.77 -4.57 1.00
N ARG A 349 -19.25 -3.35 1.14
CA ARG A 349 -20.06 -2.12 1.02
C ARG A 349 -19.99 -1.48 -0.36
N PHE A 350 -18.98 -1.82 -1.16
CA PHE A 350 -18.81 -1.40 -2.54
C PHE A 350 -19.69 -2.29 -3.43
N VAL A 351 -20.98 -2.22 -3.13
CA VAL A 351 -22.00 -3.00 -3.81
C VAL A 351 -22.21 -2.40 -5.19
N ASP A 352 -22.41 -3.29 -6.16
CA ASP A 352 -22.84 -2.95 -7.49
C ASP A 352 -24.23 -2.25 -7.49
N ILE A 353 -24.78 -1.97 -8.66
CA ILE A 353 -26.14 -1.45 -8.79
C ILE A 353 -27.13 -2.35 -8.04
N VAL A 354 -27.95 -1.73 -7.19
CA VAL A 354 -28.95 -2.45 -6.38
C VAL A 354 -29.88 -3.24 -7.32
N PRO A 355 -30.16 -4.53 -7.07
CA PRO A 355 -30.91 -5.36 -8.02
C PRO A 355 -32.26 -4.78 -8.46
N GLU A 356 -32.94 -3.99 -7.63
CA GLU A 356 -34.23 -3.35 -7.95
C GLU A 356 -34.10 -2.25 -9.01
N GLN A 357 -32.89 -1.72 -9.23
CA GLN A 357 -32.59 -0.77 -10.28
C GLN A 357 -32.29 -1.45 -11.62
N LEU A 358 -32.09 -2.77 -11.64
CA LEU A 358 -31.77 -3.53 -12.83
C LEU A 358 -33.01 -4.27 -13.36
N ILE A 359 -33.39 -3.95 -14.58
CA ILE A 359 -34.44 -4.67 -15.31
C ILE A 359 -33.78 -5.34 -16.51
N PHE A 360 -33.52 -6.63 -16.40
CA PHE A 360 -33.04 -7.44 -17.50
C PHE A 360 -34.17 -7.74 -18.48
N GLY A 361 -33.85 -7.72 -19.78
CA GLY A 361 -34.79 -8.07 -20.85
C GLY A 361 -35.44 -9.42 -20.63
N ARG A 362 -36.74 -9.54 -20.94
CA ARG A 362 -37.41 -10.84 -21.01
C ARG A 362 -36.98 -11.54 -22.29
N ASN A 363 -36.37 -12.71 -22.16
CA ASN A 363 -36.38 -13.71 -23.22
C ASN A 363 -37.83 -14.20 -23.37
N GLU A 364 -38.67 -13.51 -24.16
CA GLU A 364 -40.11 -13.77 -24.27
C GLU A 364 -40.47 -15.18 -24.81
N GLY A 365 -39.48 -16.02 -25.15
CA GLY A 365 -39.68 -17.42 -25.56
C GLY A 365 -39.30 -18.51 -24.54
N ARG A 366 -38.73 -18.18 -23.38
CA ARG A 366 -38.36 -19.16 -22.34
C ARG A 366 -38.85 -18.74 -20.96
N SER A 367 -40.16 -18.65 -20.80
CA SER A 367 -40.79 -18.55 -19.49
C SER A 367 -40.67 -19.89 -18.77
N LEU A 368 -39.90 -19.92 -17.67
CA LEU A 368 -40.40 -20.49 -16.39
C LEU A 368 -39.49 -20.27 -15.18
N ASN A 369 -38.21 -19.94 -15.33
CA ASN A 369 -37.33 -19.76 -14.16
C ASN A 369 -36.63 -18.40 -14.23
N ARG A 370 -37.26 -17.35 -13.68
CA ARG A 370 -36.49 -16.18 -13.27
C ARG A 370 -35.54 -16.67 -12.17
N PRO A 371 -34.22 -16.52 -12.32
CA PRO A 371 -33.32 -16.94 -11.26
C PRO A 371 -33.71 -16.23 -9.96
N GLU A 372 -33.79 -16.98 -8.86
CA GLU A 372 -34.15 -16.45 -7.53
C GLU A 372 -33.24 -15.27 -7.14
N HIS A 373 -32.03 -15.24 -7.70
CA HIS A 373 -31.07 -14.16 -7.57
C HIS A 373 -30.66 -13.67 -8.97
N PRO A 374 -31.15 -12.50 -9.43
CA PRO A 374 -30.68 -11.92 -10.68
C PRO A 374 -29.17 -11.63 -10.58
N PRO A 375 -28.41 -11.75 -11.69
CA PRO A 375 -26.99 -11.44 -11.68
C PRO A 375 -26.75 -9.97 -11.31
N SER A 376 -25.59 -9.68 -10.72
CA SER A 376 -25.15 -8.29 -10.57
C SER A 376 -24.91 -7.65 -11.94
N PHE A 377 -24.87 -6.33 -12.02
CA PHE A 377 -24.63 -5.62 -13.27
C PHE A 377 -23.23 -5.91 -13.84
N GLN A 378 -22.21 -5.99 -12.98
CA GLN A 378 -20.88 -6.44 -13.36
C GLN A 378 -20.91 -7.86 -13.90
N GLN A 379 -21.60 -8.78 -13.21
CA GLN A 379 -21.68 -10.17 -13.66
C GLN A 379 -22.41 -10.26 -15.00
N PHE A 380 -23.49 -9.51 -15.18
CA PHE A 380 -24.20 -9.43 -16.45
C PHE A 380 -23.30 -8.91 -17.59
N ILE A 381 -22.52 -7.85 -17.37
CA ILE A 381 -21.56 -7.37 -18.38
C ILE A 381 -20.51 -8.45 -18.71
N ARG A 382 -19.99 -9.14 -17.68
CA ARG A 382 -19.04 -10.25 -17.88
C ARG A 382 -19.63 -11.39 -18.69
N ASP A 383 -20.85 -11.80 -18.37
CA ASP A 383 -21.55 -12.87 -19.08
C ASP A 383 -21.77 -12.49 -20.55
N ARG A 384 -22.15 -11.23 -20.83
CA ARG A 384 -22.29 -10.74 -22.21
C ARG A 384 -20.96 -10.67 -22.96
N MET A 385 -19.90 -10.19 -22.32
CA MET A 385 -18.56 -10.21 -22.92
C MET A 385 -18.10 -11.64 -23.19
N TRP A 386 -18.42 -12.58 -22.29
CA TRP A 386 -18.11 -13.99 -22.47
C TRP A 386 -18.83 -14.57 -23.68
N GLU A 387 -20.15 -14.38 -23.79
CA GLU A 387 -20.95 -14.81 -24.95
C GLU A 387 -20.42 -14.22 -26.27
N ASP A 388 -20.02 -12.95 -26.26
CA ASP A 388 -19.48 -12.26 -27.43
C ASP A 388 -18.10 -12.79 -27.84
N PHE A 389 -17.23 -13.11 -26.87
CA PHE A 389 -15.90 -13.67 -27.14
C PHE A 389 -15.94 -15.16 -27.46
N GLU A 390 -16.94 -15.91 -26.99
CA GLU A 390 -17.12 -17.34 -27.28
C GLU A 390 -17.31 -17.61 -28.77
N ARG A 391 -18.06 -16.75 -29.48
CA ARG A 391 -18.37 -16.94 -30.91
C ARG A 391 -17.12 -16.91 -31.82
N PRO A 392 -16.16 -15.98 -31.67
CA PRO A 392 -14.90 -15.99 -32.42
C PRO A 392 -13.97 -17.17 -32.15
N ASN A 393 -14.06 -17.85 -31.00
CA ASN A 393 -12.96 -18.69 -30.50
C ASN A 393 -12.83 -20.08 -31.13
N ARG A 394 -13.49 -20.31 -32.27
CA ARG A 394 -13.10 -21.38 -33.21
C ARG A 394 -11.76 -21.12 -33.91
N SER A 395 -11.08 -20.00 -33.61
CA SER A 395 -9.91 -19.50 -34.36
C SER A 395 -8.59 -19.38 -33.56
N GLY A 396 -8.52 -19.88 -32.32
CA GLY A 396 -7.24 -20.07 -31.61
C GLY A 396 -6.66 -18.85 -30.88
N PHE A 397 -7.51 -17.95 -30.37
CA PHE A 397 -7.05 -16.84 -29.54
C PHE A 397 -6.75 -17.28 -28.10
N SER A 398 -6.07 -16.42 -27.33
CA SER A 398 -5.76 -16.59 -25.90
C SER A 398 -6.98 -16.99 -25.05
N SER A 399 -6.77 -17.44 -23.81
CA SER A 399 -7.87 -17.85 -22.93
C SER A 399 -8.92 -16.74 -22.78
N PHE A 400 -10.21 -17.10 -22.79
CA PHE A 400 -11.34 -16.17 -22.63
C PHE A 400 -11.19 -15.26 -21.43
N LYS A 401 -10.74 -15.83 -20.32
CA LYS A 401 -10.46 -15.14 -19.08
C LYS A 401 -9.50 -13.97 -19.29
N TYR A 402 -8.42 -14.16 -20.05
CA TYR A 402 -7.46 -13.11 -20.35
C TYR A 402 -8.07 -11.98 -21.19
N LEU A 403 -8.92 -12.29 -22.17
CA LEU A 403 -9.60 -11.28 -22.98
C LEU A 403 -10.56 -10.43 -22.15
N VAL A 404 -11.38 -11.09 -21.31
CA VAL A 404 -12.29 -10.40 -20.38
C VAL A 404 -11.51 -9.51 -19.41
N GLU A 405 -10.43 -10.01 -18.81
CA GLU A 405 -9.56 -9.23 -17.90
C GLU A 405 -8.93 -8.02 -18.60
N THR A 406 -8.45 -8.20 -19.84
CA THR A 406 -7.88 -7.10 -20.66
C THR A 406 -8.93 -6.03 -20.95
N VAL A 407 -10.16 -6.45 -21.25
CA VAL A 407 -11.27 -5.54 -21.54
C VAL A 407 -11.70 -4.78 -20.28
N GLU A 408 -11.83 -5.46 -19.14
CA GLU A 408 -12.09 -4.79 -17.86
C GLU A 408 -10.99 -3.77 -17.55
N GLU A 409 -9.72 -4.12 -17.72
CA GLU A 409 -8.61 -3.19 -17.53
C GLU A 409 -8.74 -1.96 -18.45
N ALA A 410 -9.11 -2.18 -19.72
CA ALA A 410 -9.35 -1.11 -20.69
C ALA A 410 -10.51 -0.20 -20.28
N MET A 411 -11.67 -0.76 -19.86
CA MET A 411 -12.81 0.02 -19.35
C MET A 411 -12.39 0.93 -18.18
N CYS A 412 -11.50 0.46 -17.33
CA CYS A 412 -11.10 1.18 -16.15
C CYS A 412 -10.08 2.28 -16.44
N LYS A 413 -9.15 2.02 -17.37
CA LYS A 413 -8.27 3.06 -17.92
C LYS A 413 -9.07 4.16 -18.63
N THR A 414 -10.13 3.79 -19.36
CA THR A 414 -11.11 4.73 -19.89
C THR A 414 -11.71 5.54 -18.76
N TRP A 415 -12.33 4.90 -17.76
CA TRP A 415 -12.97 5.60 -16.63
C TRP A 415 -12.07 6.63 -15.95
N VAL A 416 -10.83 6.25 -15.63
CA VAL A 416 -9.86 7.17 -15.02
C VAL A 416 -9.53 8.36 -15.94
N THR A 417 -9.43 8.12 -17.24
CA THR A 417 -9.19 9.17 -18.24
C THR A 417 -10.39 10.09 -18.36
N SER A 418 -11.60 9.53 -18.44
CA SER A 418 -12.87 10.27 -18.49
C SER A 418 -13.06 11.15 -17.26
N LEU A 419 -12.73 10.66 -16.06
CA LEU A 419 -12.75 11.48 -14.83
C LEU A 419 -11.82 12.69 -14.89
N ARG A 420 -10.65 12.58 -15.54
CA ARG A 420 -9.74 13.72 -15.73
C ARG A 420 -10.36 14.72 -16.71
N ILE A 421 -10.97 14.24 -17.78
CA ILE A 421 -11.65 15.05 -18.79
C ILE A 421 -12.83 15.81 -18.16
N MET A 422 -13.70 15.13 -17.39
CA MET A 422 -14.84 15.73 -16.68
C MET A 422 -14.41 16.81 -15.67
N ARG A 423 -13.22 16.66 -15.08
CA ARG A 423 -12.66 17.66 -14.15
C ARG A 423 -12.10 18.88 -14.87
N SER A 424 -11.71 18.73 -16.15
CA SER A 424 -11.35 19.86 -16.99
C SER A 424 -12.60 20.70 -17.26
N SER A 425 -12.46 22.01 -17.40
CA SER A 425 -13.57 22.94 -17.63
C SER A 425 -14.27 22.75 -18.99
N ARG A 426 -13.93 21.72 -19.77
CA ARG A 426 -14.50 21.48 -21.11
C ARG A 426 -15.95 21.01 -21.10
N TYR A 427 -16.42 20.43 -20.00
CA TYR A 427 -17.76 19.83 -19.89
C TYR A 427 -18.53 20.32 -18.63
N ARG A 428 -18.14 21.47 -18.06
CA ARG A 428 -18.94 22.22 -17.07
C ARG A 428 -19.59 23.39 -17.76
#